data_AF-A0A2E5UPJ7-F1
#
_entry.id   AF-A0A2E5UPJ7-F1
#
_cell.length_a   1.000
_cell.length_b   1.000
_cell.length_c   1.000
_cell.angle_alpha   90.00
_cell.angle_beta   90.00
_cell.angle_gamma   90.00
#
_symmetry.space_group_name_H-M   'P 1'
#
loop_
_entity.id
_entity.type
_entity.pdbx_description
1 polymer ?
#
loop_
_entity_poly.entity_id
_entity_poly.type
_entity_poly.pdbx_seq_one_letter_code
_entity_poly.pdbx_strand_id
1 'polypeptide(L)'
;MNNLKNKNILLCITGSIAAYKSCEIIRLLTKEGAQVQVAISKSGLEFIGAATLAAISNNKVITELFPKSPKGGLEHINLAFDLDLIVIAPATANILCKSGNGVADDLISTIISVCEQKQIFFPAMNHRMWQNQATIDAVDKLRIREKIVINPDEGHLASLHTGEGRLPAVNKIINEIKKCFDCELHLENQNILVTAGPTRELIDPVRFISNRSSGKMGYSIAKICKEYGGNVDLISGPTNLQVIPNVNTINIETTNELYEKMVFLLQEKKYKYIFMVAAVADYQFKKIKKNKIKSRENKLNLELTKSVDIIKKISKKNKGLTIGFALETENGEYNAKEKMKNKDLDYIILNYANEENAGFESNTNHVYMFSKNGFKKEFKLDRKDRIAKKIIDSIIKND
;
A
#
# COMPACT_ATOMS: atom_id res chain seq x y z
N MET A 1 10.19 9.84 -15.73
CA MET A 1 8.82 9.80 -15.18
C MET A 1 8.78 10.73 -13.97
N ASN A 2 7.75 11.57 -13.84
CA ASN A 2 7.64 12.48 -12.70
C ASN A 2 7.12 11.70 -11.48
N ASN A 3 8.03 11.20 -10.64
CA ASN A 3 7.74 10.19 -9.61
C ASN A 3 7.00 10.75 -8.36
N LEU A 4 6.74 12.06 -8.33
CA LEU A 4 6.10 12.75 -7.19
C LEU A 4 4.66 13.17 -7.45
N LYS A 5 4.14 12.98 -8.68
CA LYS A 5 2.78 13.39 -9.04
C LYS A 5 1.75 12.67 -8.19
N ASN A 6 0.82 13.43 -7.59
CA ASN A 6 -0.25 12.96 -6.71
C ASN A 6 0.25 12.22 -5.44
N LYS A 7 1.51 12.42 -5.03
CA LYS A 7 2.01 11.89 -3.75
C LYS A 7 1.69 12.84 -2.62
N ASN A 8 1.20 12.30 -1.51
CA ASN A 8 0.89 13.04 -0.30
C ASN A 8 2.09 13.00 0.65
N ILE A 9 2.76 14.13 0.82
CA ILE A 9 3.99 14.25 1.61
C ILE A 9 3.73 15.14 2.82
N LEU A 10 4.05 14.64 4.01
CA LEU A 10 4.10 15.46 5.22
C LEU A 10 5.52 15.97 5.42
N LEU A 11 5.70 17.30 5.36
CA LEU A 11 6.95 17.96 5.69
C LEU A 11 6.93 18.45 7.15
N CYS A 12 7.72 17.80 7.99
CA CYS A 12 7.98 18.14 9.37
C CYS A 12 9.21 19.07 9.48
N ILE A 13 9.02 20.27 10.00
CA ILE A 13 10.07 21.29 10.16
C ILE A 13 10.41 21.43 11.65
N THR A 14 11.68 21.34 12.01
CA THR A 14 12.13 21.57 13.40
C THR A 14 12.97 22.84 13.56
N GLY A 15 13.16 23.27 14.81
CA GLY A 15 13.88 24.51 15.17
C GLY A 15 15.36 24.52 14.82
N SER A 16 15.69 24.88 13.59
CA SER A 16 17.05 25.02 13.07
C SER A 16 17.14 26.27 12.21
N ILE A 17 18.32 26.91 12.19
CA ILE A 17 18.60 28.03 11.29
C ILE A 17 18.37 27.69 9.81
N ALA A 18 18.42 26.41 9.45
CA ALA A 18 18.14 25.95 8.10
C ALA A 18 16.64 25.85 7.75
N ALA A 19 15.72 26.16 8.69
CA ALA A 19 14.28 26.03 8.47
C ALA A 19 13.74 26.90 7.32
N TYR A 20 14.37 28.03 7.00
CA TYR A 20 13.98 28.83 5.84
C TYR A 20 14.12 28.08 4.51
N LYS A 21 15.05 27.10 4.41
CA LYS A 21 15.23 26.28 3.21
C LYS A 21 14.03 25.36 2.95
N SER A 22 13.22 25.10 3.97
CA SER A 22 11.99 24.33 3.82
C SER A 22 10.99 25.01 2.87
N CYS A 23 11.02 26.35 2.73
CA CYS A 23 10.24 27.05 1.69
C CYS A 23 10.57 26.56 0.28
N GLU A 24 11.86 26.39 -0.02
CA GLU A 24 12.32 25.96 -1.33
C GLU A 24 12.00 24.48 -1.57
N ILE A 25 12.13 23.65 -0.52
CA ILE A 25 11.72 22.24 -0.55
C ILE A 25 10.23 22.13 -0.92
N ILE A 26 9.35 22.87 -0.23
CA ILE A 26 7.90 22.85 -0.52
C ILE A 26 7.64 23.25 -1.97
N ARG A 27 8.25 24.35 -2.44
CA ARG A 27 8.07 24.85 -3.81
C ARG A 27 8.47 23.83 -4.87
N LEU A 28 9.57 23.10 -4.66
CA LEU A 28 10.03 22.08 -5.60
C LEU A 28 9.15 20.83 -5.57
N LEU A 29 8.72 20.39 -4.39
CA LEU A 29 7.80 19.25 -4.28
C LEU A 29 6.44 19.54 -4.94
N THR A 30 5.87 20.73 -4.72
CA THR A 30 4.60 21.13 -5.34
C THR A 30 4.74 21.30 -6.85
N LYS A 31 5.87 21.85 -7.33
CA LYS A 31 6.18 21.94 -8.78
C LYS A 31 6.22 20.56 -9.45
N GLU A 32 6.69 19.54 -8.74
CA GLU A 32 6.73 18.15 -9.22
C GLU A 32 5.36 17.43 -9.06
N GLY A 33 4.33 18.12 -8.56
CA GLY A 33 2.95 17.62 -8.48
C GLY A 33 2.63 16.85 -7.20
N ALA A 34 3.46 16.95 -6.16
CA ALA A 34 3.14 16.40 -4.83
C ALA A 34 2.17 17.33 -4.07
N GLN A 35 1.30 16.72 -3.26
CA GLN A 35 0.50 17.43 -2.26
C GLN A 35 1.30 17.50 -0.96
N VAL A 36 1.64 18.71 -0.51
CA VAL A 36 2.53 18.91 0.65
C VAL A 36 1.73 19.45 1.83
N GLN A 37 1.58 18.64 2.86
CA GLN A 37 1.09 19.06 4.17
C GLN A 37 2.29 19.44 5.04
N VAL A 38 2.19 20.53 5.82
CA VAL A 38 3.30 21.00 6.66
C VAL A 38 2.93 20.87 8.14
N ALA A 39 3.87 20.33 8.91
CA ALA A 39 3.87 20.38 10.38
C ALA A 39 5.16 21.04 10.84
N ILE A 40 5.07 21.93 11.84
CA ILE A 40 6.24 22.65 12.36
C ILE A 40 6.28 22.59 13.89
N SER A 41 7.47 22.36 14.45
CA SER A 41 7.67 22.39 15.90
C SER A 41 7.52 23.81 16.43
N LYS A 42 7.20 23.95 17.73
CA LYS A 42 7.19 25.26 18.41
C LYS A 42 8.50 26.03 18.19
N SER A 43 9.64 25.36 18.33
CA SER A 43 10.95 25.95 18.06
C SER A 43 11.22 26.28 16.59
N GLY A 44 10.52 25.65 15.63
CA GLY A 44 10.61 25.99 14.22
C GLY A 44 9.94 27.32 13.89
N LEU A 45 8.87 27.66 14.60
CA LEU A 45 8.14 28.92 14.42
C LEU A 45 8.98 30.16 14.74
N GLU A 46 10.02 30.01 15.57
CA GLU A 46 11.00 31.07 15.86
C GLU A 46 11.90 31.41 14.65
N PHE A 47 12.01 30.51 13.66
CA PHE A 47 12.84 30.71 12.46
C PHE A 47 12.01 31.01 11.21
N ILE A 48 10.78 30.48 11.13
CA ILE A 48 9.92 30.65 9.97
C ILE A 48 8.45 30.69 10.38
N GLY A 49 7.73 31.71 9.92
CA GLY A 49 6.32 31.91 10.23
C GLY A 49 5.39 30.91 9.52
N ALA A 50 4.35 30.47 10.22
CA ALA A 50 3.31 29.59 9.68
C ALA A 50 2.60 30.18 8.46
N ALA A 51 2.45 31.51 8.37
CA ALA A 51 1.82 32.18 7.23
C ALA A 51 2.57 31.92 5.91
N THR A 52 3.90 32.01 5.94
CA THR A 52 4.75 31.73 4.78
C THR A 52 4.62 30.28 4.33
N LEU A 53 4.65 29.35 5.27
CA LEU A 53 4.52 27.92 4.99
C LEU A 53 3.13 27.58 4.43
N ALA A 54 2.07 28.20 4.96
CA ALA A 54 0.71 28.02 4.46
C ALA A 54 0.56 28.52 3.01
N ALA A 55 1.09 29.71 2.72
CA ALA A 55 1.02 30.30 1.38
C ALA A 55 1.73 29.45 0.32
N ILE A 56 2.89 28.88 0.64
CA ILE A 56 3.69 28.10 -0.33
C ILE A 56 3.18 26.66 -0.47
N SER A 57 2.63 26.07 0.59
CA SER A 57 2.07 24.71 0.56
C SER A 57 0.63 24.65 0.06
N ASN A 58 -0.08 25.78 0.03
CA ASN A 58 -1.52 25.87 -0.20
C ASN A 58 -2.35 25.00 0.78
N ASN A 59 -1.84 24.82 2.01
CA ASN A 59 -2.45 24.01 3.05
C ASN A 59 -2.33 24.71 4.41
N LYS A 60 -3.22 24.36 5.36
CA LYS A 60 -3.08 24.83 6.74
C LYS A 60 -1.85 24.20 7.38
N VAL A 61 -1.02 24.99 8.06
CA VAL A 61 0.15 24.47 8.78
C VAL A 61 -0.28 23.92 10.14
N ILE A 62 0.19 22.71 10.47
CA ILE A 62 -0.07 22.06 11.75
C ILE A 62 1.02 22.53 12.74
N THR A 63 0.61 23.21 13.81
CA THR A 63 1.53 23.82 14.77
C THR A 63 1.41 23.24 16.18
N GLU A 64 0.31 22.58 16.50
CA GLU A 64 0.01 22.06 17.85
C GLU A 64 -0.71 20.71 17.77
N LEU A 65 -0.48 19.85 18.77
CA LEU A 65 -1.18 18.58 18.97
C LEU A 65 -2.63 18.77 19.42
N PHE A 66 -2.86 19.77 20.27
CA PHE A 66 -4.13 20.03 20.93
C PHE A 66 -4.63 21.41 20.49
N PRO A 67 -5.43 21.50 19.41
CA PRO A 67 -5.98 22.78 18.99
C PRO A 67 -6.92 23.33 20.05
N LYS A 68 -6.96 24.67 20.19
CA LYS A 68 -7.85 25.38 21.12
C LYS A 68 -9.34 25.04 20.95
N SER A 69 -9.72 24.60 19.75
CA SER A 69 -11.05 24.09 19.44
C SER A 69 -10.93 22.60 19.08
N PRO A 70 -11.02 21.69 20.06
CA PRO A 70 -10.93 20.26 19.80
C PRO A 70 -12.11 19.83 18.92
N LYS A 71 -11.82 19.19 17.79
CA LYS A 71 -12.83 18.50 16.99
C LYS A 71 -12.94 17.05 17.47
N GLY A 72 -14.15 16.48 17.42
CA GLY A 72 -14.34 15.06 17.68
C GLY A 72 -13.59 14.22 16.63
N GLY A 73 -12.64 13.41 17.07
CA GLY A 73 -11.81 12.56 16.22
C GLY A 73 -10.32 12.66 16.54
N LEU A 74 -9.58 11.57 16.35
CA LEU A 74 -8.13 11.49 16.57
C LEU A 74 -7.41 12.16 15.38
N GLU A 75 -7.32 13.49 15.34
CA GLU A 75 -6.78 14.25 14.19
C GLU A 75 -5.35 13.81 13.78
N HIS A 76 -4.52 13.40 14.74
CA HIS A 76 -3.16 12.86 14.49
C HIS A 76 -3.18 11.46 13.84
N ILE A 77 -4.25 10.69 14.03
CA ILE A 77 -4.46 9.38 13.40
C ILE A 77 -5.03 9.54 11.99
N ASN A 78 -5.97 10.48 11.80
CA ASN A 78 -6.54 10.75 10.47
C ASN A 78 -5.49 11.28 9.49
N LEU A 79 -4.56 12.12 9.95
CA LEU A 79 -3.41 12.56 9.17
C LEU A 79 -2.54 11.38 8.71
N ALA A 80 -2.45 10.31 9.52
CA ALA A 80 -1.63 9.15 9.22
C ALA A 80 -2.22 8.23 8.14
N PHE A 81 -3.47 8.36 7.72
CA PHE A 81 -4.04 7.43 6.72
C PHE A 81 -3.76 7.82 5.26
N ASP A 82 -3.55 9.11 4.99
CA ASP A 82 -3.47 9.65 3.62
C ASP A 82 -2.04 9.99 3.17
N LEU A 83 -1.02 9.81 4.02
CA LEU A 83 0.36 10.11 3.67
C LEU A 83 1.06 8.95 2.95
N ASP A 84 1.89 9.29 1.96
CA ASP A 84 2.79 8.35 1.28
C ASP A 84 4.23 8.42 1.83
N LEU A 85 4.67 9.57 2.33
CA LEU A 85 6.03 9.80 2.87
C LEU A 85 6.03 10.89 3.94
N ILE A 86 6.85 10.72 4.98
CA ILE A 86 7.11 11.73 6.00
C ILE A 86 8.55 12.21 5.87
N VAL A 87 8.72 13.51 5.66
CA VAL A 87 10.00 14.19 5.47
C VAL A 87 10.28 15.06 6.67
N ILE A 88 11.40 14.86 7.36
CA ILE A 88 11.85 15.72 8.46
C ILE A 88 13.02 16.56 7.96
N ALA A 89 12.75 17.83 7.61
CA ALA A 89 13.74 18.73 7.03
C ALA A 89 13.49 20.20 7.43
N PRO A 90 14.38 20.82 8.21
CA PRO A 90 15.54 20.22 8.89
C PRO A 90 15.15 19.26 10.03
N ALA A 91 15.99 18.25 10.26
CA ALA A 91 15.97 17.39 11.44
C ALA A 91 17.07 17.81 12.42
N THR A 92 16.70 18.35 13.57
CA THR A 92 17.65 18.72 14.63
C THR A 92 18.11 17.49 15.44
N ALA A 93 19.23 17.61 16.18
CA ALA A 93 19.66 16.55 17.11
C ALA A 93 18.55 16.15 18.08
N ASN A 94 17.78 17.14 18.58
CA ASN A 94 16.64 16.90 19.47
C ASN A 94 15.62 15.92 18.88
N ILE A 95 15.18 16.12 17.63
CA ILE A 95 14.16 15.24 17.03
C ILE A 95 14.74 13.86 16.68
N LEU A 96 16.02 13.78 16.29
CA LEU A 96 16.71 12.51 16.06
C LEU A 96 16.78 11.70 17.36
N CYS A 97 17.26 12.30 18.45
CA CYS A 97 17.35 11.65 19.75
C CYS A 97 15.98 11.23 20.31
N LYS A 98 14.96 12.08 20.18
CA LYS A 98 13.58 11.73 20.55
C LYS A 98 13.07 10.53 19.74
N SER A 99 13.20 10.59 18.42
CA SER A 99 12.72 9.52 17.54
C SER A 99 13.47 8.19 17.75
N GLY A 100 14.80 8.25 17.92
CA GLY A 100 15.64 7.08 18.17
C GLY A 100 15.30 6.38 19.48
N ASN A 101 14.87 7.12 20.50
CA ASN A 101 14.54 6.58 21.82
C ASN A 101 13.03 6.47 22.10
N GLY A 102 12.16 6.75 21.12
CA GLY A 102 10.71 6.59 21.26
C GLY A 102 10.02 7.65 22.12
N VAL A 103 10.60 8.84 22.24
CA VAL A 103 9.97 9.98 22.94
C VAL A 103 8.94 10.63 22.01
N ALA A 104 7.71 10.82 22.49
CA ALA A 104 6.55 11.30 21.72
C ALA A 104 5.79 12.42 22.47
N ASP A 105 6.53 13.42 22.94
CA ASP A 105 6.09 14.51 23.83
C ASP A 105 5.71 15.83 23.12
N ASP A 106 5.97 15.96 21.81
CA ASP A 106 5.66 17.14 21.01
C ASP A 106 5.06 16.76 19.64
N LEU A 107 4.53 17.75 18.91
CA LEU A 107 3.79 17.49 17.66
C LEU A 107 4.58 16.60 16.69
N ILE A 108 5.85 16.94 16.46
CA ILE A 108 6.65 16.25 15.46
C ILE A 108 7.06 14.87 15.99
N SER A 109 7.43 14.77 17.27
CA SER A 109 7.82 13.49 17.87
C SER A 109 6.65 12.50 17.98
N THR A 110 5.43 12.98 18.27
CA THR A 110 4.21 12.16 18.26
C THR A 110 3.84 11.70 16.85
N ILE A 111 3.88 12.58 15.83
CA ILE A 111 3.64 12.21 14.42
C ILE A 111 4.59 11.08 14.00
N ILE A 112 5.87 11.24 14.29
CA ILE A 112 6.92 10.26 13.96
C ILE A 112 6.70 8.93 14.67
N SER A 113 6.11 8.95 15.87
CA SER A 113 5.85 7.74 16.66
C SER A 113 4.61 6.97 16.19
N VAL A 114 3.58 7.65 15.68
CA VAL A 114 2.29 7.03 15.31
C VAL A 114 2.21 6.63 13.84
N CYS A 115 2.96 7.33 12.96
CA CYS A 115 2.85 7.09 11.52
C CYS A 115 3.76 5.95 11.03
N GLU A 116 3.16 4.99 10.30
CA GLU A 116 3.85 3.83 9.74
C GLU A 116 4.49 4.08 8.36
N GLN A 117 4.24 5.23 7.75
CA GLN A 117 4.82 5.62 6.47
C GLN A 117 6.34 5.61 6.52
N LYS A 118 6.96 5.46 5.34
CA LYS A 118 8.40 5.67 5.18
C LYS A 118 8.78 7.06 5.73
N GLN A 119 9.81 7.12 6.56
CA GLN A 119 10.28 8.35 7.21
C GLN A 119 11.70 8.64 6.74
N ILE A 120 11.93 9.87 6.27
CA ILE A 120 13.24 10.34 5.83
C ILE A 120 13.65 11.60 6.60
N PHE A 121 14.86 11.57 7.17
CA PHE A 121 15.43 12.63 8.00
C PHE A 121 16.57 13.31 7.26
N PHE A 122 16.56 14.64 7.28
CA PHE A 122 17.61 15.50 6.75
C PHE A 122 18.23 16.32 7.90
N PRO A 123 19.26 15.80 8.57
CA PRO A 123 19.92 16.42 9.70
C PRO A 123 20.45 17.82 9.40
N ALA A 124 20.29 18.74 10.36
CA ALA A 124 20.90 20.06 10.30
C ALA A 124 21.21 20.57 11.71
N MET A 125 22.50 20.65 12.05
CA MET A 125 22.98 21.03 13.37
C MET A 125 24.46 21.46 13.34
N ASN A 126 24.98 21.92 14.47
CA ASN A 126 26.42 22.16 14.60
C ASN A 126 27.20 20.83 14.50
N HIS A 127 28.41 20.83 13.91
CA HIS A 127 29.23 19.62 13.76
C HIS A 127 29.49 18.87 15.07
N ARG A 128 29.67 19.58 16.20
CA ARG A 128 29.85 18.96 17.52
C ARG A 128 28.58 18.23 17.99
N MET A 129 27.41 18.70 17.58
CA MET A 129 26.15 18.01 17.87
C MET A 129 26.00 16.76 17.01
N TRP A 130 26.46 16.80 15.76
CA TRP A 130 26.46 15.64 14.87
C TRP A 130 27.42 14.55 15.36
N GLN A 131 28.61 14.95 15.82
CA GLN A 131 29.64 14.08 16.40
C GLN A 131 29.35 13.63 17.84
N ASN A 132 28.27 14.11 18.46
CA ASN A 132 27.91 13.70 19.81
C ASN A 132 27.45 12.23 19.80
N GLN A 133 27.98 11.41 20.71
CA GLN A 133 27.65 9.99 20.82
C GLN A 133 26.14 9.74 20.92
N ALA A 134 25.39 10.56 21.66
CA ALA A 134 23.95 10.41 21.78
C ALA A 134 23.22 10.61 20.42
N THR A 135 23.71 11.52 19.58
CA THR A 135 23.18 11.74 18.23
C THR A 135 23.52 10.56 17.33
N ILE A 136 24.76 10.08 17.37
CA ILE A 136 25.23 8.92 16.61
C ILE A 136 24.38 7.68 16.96
N ASP A 137 24.25 7.36 18.25
CA ASP A 137 23.44 6.23 18.74
C ASP A 137 21.98 6.34 18.29
N ALA A 138 21.42 7.55 18.30
CA ALA A 138 20.06 7.78 17.84
C ALA A 138 19.92 7.55 16.32
N VAL A 139 20.86 8.05 15.52
CA VAL A 139 20.90 7.84 14.07
C VAL A 139 21.00 6.35 13.74
N ASP A 140 21.86 5.62 14.43
CA ASP A 140 22.04 4.18 14.21
C ASP A 140 20.78 3.40 14.57
N LYS A 141 20.14 3.72 15.71
CA LYS A 141 18.83 3.15 16.08
C LYS A 141 17.76 3.41 15.01
N LEU A 142 17.73 4.62 14.43
CA LEU A 142 16.77 4.95 13.37
C LEU A 142 17.02 4.12 12.10
N ARG A 143 18.29 3.98 11.69
CA ARG A 143 18.67 3.17 10.52
C ARG A 143 18.36 1.69 10.69
N ILE A 144 18.63 1.12 11.87
CA ILE A 144 18.28 -0.27 12.21
C ILE A 144 16.76 -0.50 12.12
N ARG A 145 15.96 0.52 12.44
CA ARG A 145 14.50 0.50 12.30
C ARG A 145 14.01 0.88 10.90
N GLU A 146 14.86 0.73 9.88
CA GLU A 146 14.56 0.97 8.47
C GLU A 146 14.12 2.41 8.13
N LYS A 147 14.40 3.38 8.99
CA LYS A 147 14.21 4.81 8.69
C LYS A 147 15.39 5.33 7.90
N ILE A 148 15.13 6.27 6.98
CA ILE A 148 16.17 6.85 6.14
C ILE A 148 16.76 8.08 6.86
N VAL A 149 18.04 8.06 7.18
CA VAL A 149 18.75 9.24 7.73
C VAL A 149 19.90 9.62 6.80
N ILE A 150 19.73 10.72 6.08
CA ILE A 150 20.73 11.25 5.15
C ILE A 150 21.83 11.95 5.93
N ASN A 151 23.10 11.74 5.59
CA ASN A 151 24.19 12.47 6.24
C ASN A 151 24.11 13.97 5.87
N PRO A 152 24.36 14.87 6.82
CA PRO A 152 24.43 16.30 6.53
C PRO A 152 25.62 16.60 5.59
N ASP A 153 25.58 17.73 4.92
CA ASP A 153 26.69 18.19 4.09
C ASP A 153 27.78 18.83 4.97
N GLU A 154 29.02 18.82 4.49
CA GLU A 154 30.12 19.58 5.07
C GLU A 154 30.14 21.02 4.53
N GLY A 155 30.49 21.98 5.39
CA GLY A 155 30.75 23.36 4.95
C GLY A 155 30.74 24.35 6.10
N HIS A 156 30.73 25.64 5.76
CA HIS A 156 30.58 26.71 6.74
C HIS A 156 29.21 26.67 7.42
N LEU A 157 29.24 26.55 8.75
CA LEU A 157 28.06 26.56 9.60
C LEU A 157 27.79 27.97 10.13
N ALA A 158 26.55 28.23 10.55
CA ALA A 158 26.18 29.51 11.16
C ALA A 158 26.97 29.82 12.45
N SER A 159 27.61 28.82 13.05
CA SER A 159 28.50 28.95 14.20
C SER A 159 29.93 29.42 13.86
N LEU A 160 30.20 29.83 12.61
CA LEU A 160 31.53 30.20 12.08
C LEU A 160 32.55 29.05 12.04
N HIS A 161 32.13 27.82 12.32
CA HIS A 161 32.96 26.62 12.20
C HIS A 161 32.71 25.91 10.86
N THR A 162 33.73 25.22 10.36
CA THR A 162 33.61 24.30 9.21
C THR A 162 33.47 22.87 9.75
N GLY A 163 32.53 22.11 9.20
CA GLY A 163 32.39 20.69 9.52
C GLY A 163 31.08 20.09 9.01
N GLU A 164 30.95 18.78 9.20
CA GLU A 164 29.77 18.01 8.84
C GLU A 164 28.58 18.36 9.77
N GLY A 165 27.47 18.84 9.21
CA GLY A 165 26.31 19.27 10.01
C GLY A 165 25.35 20.20 9.28
N ARG A 166 25.73 20.68 8.09
CA ARG A 166 24.90 21.57 7.28
C ARG A 166 23.74 20.79 6.66
N LEU A 167 22.54 21.38 6.64
CA LEU A 167 21.42 20.79 5.91
C LEU A 167 21.84 20.52 4.45
N PRO A 168 21.58 19.31 3.91
CA PRO A 168 21.91 18.99 2.53
C PRO A 168 21.36 20.01 1.54
N ALA A 169 22.05 20.18 0.41
CA ALA A 169 21.55 21.01 -0.69
C ALA A 169 20.12 20.61 -1.07
N VAL A 170 19.25 21.59 -1.34
CA VAL A 170 17.81 21.33 -1.59
C VAL A 170 17.61 20.35 -2.75
N ASN A 171 18.41 20.44 -3.81
CA ASN A 171 18.35 19.48 -4.92
C ASN A 171 18.66 18.03 -4.47
N LYS A 172 19.62 17.85 -3.57
CA LYS A 172 19.94 16.54 -2.97
C LYS A 172 18.75 16.04 -2.14
N ILE A 173 18.11 16.91 -1.35
CA ILE A 173 16.89 16.58 -0.60
C ILE A 173 15.78 16.07 -1.53
N ILE A 174 15.48 16.82 -2.60
CA ILE A 174 14.45 16.44 -3.57
C ILE A 174 14.78 15.10 -4.25
N ASN A 175 16.05 14.86 -4.59
CA ASN A 175 16.46 13.60 -5.20
C ASN A 175 16.32 12.41 -4.23
N GLU A 176 16.70 12.55 -2.96
CA GLU A 176 16.51 11.50 -1.96
C GLU A 176 15.01 11.24 -1.67
N ILE A 177 14.18 12.29 -1.71
CA ILE A 177 12.72 12.14 -1.65
C ILE A 177 12.19 11.36 -2.86
N LYS A 178 12.67 11.65 -4.08
CA LYS A 178 12.30 10.90 -5.29
C LYS A 178 12.69 9.42 -5.17
N LYS A 179 13.90 9.12 -4.71
CA LYS A 179 14.37 7.75 -4.42
C LYS A 179 13.50 7.00 -3.43
N CYS A 180 12.79 7.70 -2.53
CA CYS A 180 11.84 7.05 -1.65
C CYS A 180 10.64 6.44 -2.39
N PHE A 181 10.32 6.97 -3.57
CA PHE A 181 9.25 6.53 -4.46
C PHE A 181 9.74 5.78 -5.69
N ASP A 182 11.06 5.72 -5.92
CA ASP A 182 11.63 4.86 -6.94
C ASP A 182 11.24 3.42 -6.59
N CYS A 183 10.38 2.85 -7.43
CA CYS A 183 9.96 1.47 -7.29
C CYS A 183 11.06 0.64 -7.93
N GLU A 184 11.69 -0.24 -7.15
CA GLU A 184 12.45 -1.33 -7.73
C GLU A 184 11.49 -2.11 -8.64
N LEU A 185 11.85 -2.20 -9.93
CA LEU A 185 11.04 -2.88 -10.94
C LEU A 185 11.25 -4.40 -10.82
N HIS A 186 10.96 -4.94 -9.64
CA HIS A 186 11.18 -6.36 -9.32
C HIS A 186 10.47 -7.32 -10.27
N LEU A 187 9.44 -6.85 -10.97
CA LEU A 187 8.64 -7.62 -11.91
C LEU A 187 8.89 -7.20 -13.36
N GLU A 188 9.95 -6.43 -13.63
CA GLU A 188 10.28 -6.03 -15.00
C GLU A 188 10.40 -7.25 -15.91
N ASN A 189 9.75 -7.16 -17.08
CA ASN A 189 9.68 -8.23 -18.08
C ASN A 189 8.99 -9.54 -17.61
N GLN A 190 8.35 -9.54 -16.43
CA GLN A 190 7.60 -10.70 -15.94
C GLN A 190 6.12 -10.58 -16.30
N ASN A 191 5.53 -11.65 -16.84
CA ASN A 191 4.10 -11.71 -17.08
C ASN A 191 3.36 -12.14 -15.81
N ILE A 192 2.34 -11.37 -15.43
CA ILE A 192 1.55 -11.58 -14.21
C ILE A 192 0.07 -11.73 -14.59
N LEU A 193 -0.56 -12.80 -14.12
CA LEU A 193 -2.00 -13.01 -14.30
C LEU A 193 -2.72 -12.73 -12.98
N VAL A 194 -3.71 -11.86 -13.00
CA VAL A 194 -4.53 -11.54 -11.82
C VAL A 194 -6.00 -11.76 -12.15
N THR A 195 -6.73 -12.44 -11.28
CA THR A 195 -8.21 -12.51 -11.36
C THR A 195 -8.83 -11.62 -10.29
N ALA A 196 -9.91 -10.90 -10.62
CA ALA A 196 -10.57 -10.00 -9.68
C ALA A 196 -12.10 -9.97 -9.86
N GLY A 197 -12.79 -9.44 -8.85
CA GLY A 197 -14.25 -9.27 -8.88
C GLY A 197 -15.03 -10.55 -8.60
N PRO A 198 -16.37 -10.46 -8.58
CA PRO A 198 -17.24 -11.63 -8.45
C PRO A 198 -17.51 -12.27 -9.82
N THR A 199 -18.01 -13.50 -9.83
CA THR A 199 -18.66 -14.09 -11.02
C THR A 199 -20.17 -14.05 -10.83
N ARG A 200 -20.92 -13.97 -11.93
CA ARG A 200 -22.39 -13.96 -11.97
C ARG A 200 -22.89 -15.19 -12.71
N GLU A 201 -23.54 -16.08 -11.98
CA GLU A 201 -24.17 -17.27 -12.55
C GLU A 201 -25.62 -16.96 -12.92
N LEU A 202 -25.89 -16.90 -14.22
CA LEU A 202 -27.17 -16.45 -14.77
C LEU A 202 -28.27 -17.48 -14.52
N ILE A 203 -29.34 -17.06 -13.84
CA ILE A 203 -30.60 -17.82 -13.72
C ILE A 203 -31.38 -17.72 -15.04
N ASP A 204 -31.49 -16.50 -15.53
CA ASP A 204 -32.13 -16.08 -16.78
C ASP A 204 -31.45 -14.76 -17.26
N PRO A 205 -31.85 -14.15 -18.38
CA PRO A 205 -31.19 -12.93 -18.89
C PRO A 205 -31.25 -11.70 -17.96
N VAL A 206 -32.00 -11.77 -16.86
CA VAL A 206 -32.23 -10.62 -15.96
C VAL A 206 -31.69 -10.89 -14.55
N ARG A 207 -31.64 -12.15 -14.12
CA ARG A 207 -31.31 -12.53 -12.73
C ARG A 207 -30.06 -13.41 -12.70
N PHE A 208 -29.25 -13.23 -11.67
CA PHE A 208 -28.04 -14.02 -11.45
C PHE A 208 -27.80 -14.27 -9.96
N ILE A 209 -26.96 -15.26 -9.66
CA ILE A 209 -26.36 -15.49 -8.35
C ILE A 209 -24.91 -15.02 -8.40
N SER A 210 -24.46 -14.30 -7.36
CA SER A 210 -23.11 -13.75 -7.28
C SER A 210 -22.62 -13.71 -5.84
N ASN A 211 -21.31 -13.75 -5.68
CA ASN A 211 -20.66 -13.47 -4.40
C ASN A 211 -20.54 -11.95 -4.17
N ARG A 212 -20.53 -11.53 -2.90
CA ARG A 212 -20.34 -10.13 -2.49
C ARG A 212 -18.87 -9.72 -2.58
N SER A 213 -18.32 -9.64 -3.79
CA SER A 213 -16.95 -9.17 -4.00
C SER A 213 -16.92 -7.79 -4.63
N SER A 214 -16.19 -6.87 -4.00
CA SER A 214 -15.95 -5.54 -4.57
C SER A 214 -14.82 -5.53 -5.62
N GLY A 215 -14.04 -6.61 -5.72
CA GLY A 215 -12.86 -6.70 -6.60
C GLY A 215 -11.64 -5.88 -6.16
N LYS A 216 -11.76 -5.01 -5.15
CA LYS A 216 -10.71 -4.07 -4.72
C LYS A 216 -9.36 -4.72 -4.44
N MET A 217 -9.35 -5.93 -3.85
CA MET A 217 -8.11 -6.64 -3.54
C MET A 217 -7.35 -7.07 -4.80
N GLY A 218 -8.05 -7.68 -5.78
CA GLY A 218 -7.44 -8.09 -7.05
C GLY A 218 -6.96 -6.89 -7.87
N TYR A 219 -7.72 -5.80 -7.88
CA TYR A 219 -7.28 -4.54 -8.52
C TYR A 219 -6.05 -3.94 -7.84
N SER A 220 -5.98 -4.00 -6.51
CA SER A 220 -4.81 -3.52 -5.76
C SER A 220 -3.56 -4.33 -6.11
N ILE A 221 -3.67 -5.66 -6.18
CA ILE A 221 -2.57 -6.54 -6.59
C ILE A 221 -2.14 -6.23 -8.02
N ALA A 222 -3.08 -6.16 -8.97
CA ALA A 222 -2.78 -5.83 -10.36
C ALA A 222 -2.06 -4.48 -10.50
N LYS A 223 -2.48 -3.47 -9.73
CA LYS A 223 -1.86 -2.16 -9.70
C LYS A 223 -0.41 -2.22 -9.18
N ILE A 224 -0.19 -2.85 -8.02
CA ILE A 224 1.17 -2.97 -7.47
C ILE A 224 2.09 -3.78 -8.40
N CYS A 225 1.59 -4.89 -8.97
CA CYS A 225 2.38 -5.67 -9.93
C CYS A 225 2.78 -4.82 -11.15
N LYS A 226 1.89 -3.93 -11.61
CA LYS A 226 2.21 -3.00 -12.69
C LYS A 226 3.21 -1.94 -12.27
N GLU A 227 3.08 -1.39 -11.06
CA GLU A 227 4.02 -0.43 -10.48
C GLU A 227 5.43 -1.04 -10.33
N TYR A 228 5.53 -2.36 -10.12
CA TYR A 228 6.80 -3.09 -10.05
C TYR A 228 7.33 -3.50 -11.44
N GLY A 229 6.77 -2.96 -12.53
CA GLY A 229 7.24 -3.21 -13.90
C GLY A 229 6.64 -4.44 -14.57
N GLY A 230 5.68 -5.13 -13.94
CA GLY A 230 5.05 -6.33 -14.47
C GLY A 230 4.19 -6.09 -15.72
N ASN A 231 4.19 -7.07 -16.63
CA ASN A 231 3.24 -7.18 -17.73
C ASN A 231 1.97 -7.87 -17.21
N VAL A 232 0.99 -7.07 -16.79
CA VAL A 232 -0.20 -7.57 -16.08
C VAL A 232 -1.37 -7.82 -17.04
N ASP A 233 -1.87 -9.05 -17.03
CA ASP A 233 -3.17 -9.44 -17.56
C ASP A 233 -4.16 -9.58 -16.38
N LEU A 234 -5.21 -8.75 -16.36
CA LEU A 234 -6.23 -8.72 -15.32
C LEU A 234 -7.55 -9.26 -15.88
N ILE A 235 -7.98 -10.45 -15.44
CA ILE A 235 -9.33 -10.95 -15.75
C ILE A 235 -10.28 -10.49 -14.65
N SER A 236 -11.23 -9.62 -14.99
CA SER A 236 -12.15 -9.02 -14.03
C SER A 236 -13.58 -9.47 -14.29
N GLY A 237 -14.22 -9.97 -13.24
CA GLY A 237 -15.67 -10.00 -13.18
C GLY A 237 -16.29 -8.61 -13.05
N PRO A 238 -17.64 -8.49 -13.00
CA PRO A 238 -18.32 -7.21 -12.95
C PRO A 238 -18.04 -6.44 -11.66
N THR A 239 -17.39 -5.28 -11.79
CA THR A 239 -17.10 -4.33 -10.71
C THR A 239 -17.35 -2.89 -11.17
N ASN A 240 -17.41 -1.93 -10.24
CA ASN A 240 -17.49 -0.50 -10.54
C ASN A 240 -16.13 0.22 -10.35
N LEU A 241 -15.02 -0.51 -10.52
CA LEU A 241 -13.67 0.00 -10.33
C LEU A 241 -13.13 0.60 -11.64
N GLN A 242 -12.28 1.62 -11.52
CA GLN A 242 -11.64 2.23 -12.69
C GLN A 242 -10.63 1.27 -13.33
N VAL A 243 -10.55 1.31 -14.65
CA VAL A 243 -9.53 0.59 -15.41
C VAL A 243 -8.14 1.07 -15.00
N ILE A 244 -7.23 0.13 -14.78
CA ILE A 244 -5.84 0.43 -14.41
C ILE A 244 -5.07 0.77 -15.69
N PRO A 245 -4.47 1.96 -15.81
CA PRO A 245 -3.70 2.33 -17.00
C PRO A 245 -2.58 1.33 -17.28
N ASN A 246 -2.38 0.97 -18.54
CA ASN A 246 -1.31 0.07 -19.01
C ASN A 246 -1.34 -1.35 -18.40
N VAL A 247 -2.51 -1.79 -17.93
CA VAL A 247 -2.83 -3.19 -17.58
C VAL A 247 -3.83 -3.73 -18.61
N ASN A 248 -3.58 -4.93 -19.14
CA ASN A 248 -4.51 -5.56 -20.08
C ASN A 248 -5.70 -6.15 -19.32
N THR A 249 -6.83 -5.44 -19.31
CA THR A 249 -8.03 -5.84 -18.57
C THR A 249 -9.02 -6.58 -19.46
N ILE A 250 -9.37 -7.80 -19.07
CA ILE A 250 -10.30 -8.69 -19.79
C ILE A 250 -11.54 -8.86 -18.91
N ASN A 251 -12.67 -8.35 -19.39
CA ASN A 251 -13.94 -8.48 -18.67
C ASN A 251 -14.57 -9.84 -18.91
N ILE A 252 -15.07 -10.46 -17.85
CA ILE A 252 -15.88 -11.68 -17.87
C ILE A 252 -17.14 -11.49 -17.03
N GLU A 253 -18.14 -12.33 -17.24
CA GLU A 253 -19.33 -12.38 -16.40
C GLU A 253 -19.42 -13.67 -15.58
N THR A 254 -19.16 -14.82 -16.21
CA THR A 254 -19.42 -16.14 -15.60
C THR A 254 -18.15 -16.88 -15.15
N THR A 255 -18.31 -17.88 -14.28
CA THR A 255 -17.22 -18.78 -13.87
C THR A 255 -16.61 -19.52 -15.06
N ASN A 256 -17.41 -19.93 -16.04
CA ASN A 256 -16.92 -20.63 -17.22
C ASN A 256 -16.10 -19.71 -18.13
N GLU A 257 -16.54 -18.47 -18.34
CA GLU A 257 -15.76 -17.48 -19.10
C GLU A 257 -14.40 -17.20 -18.43
N LEU A 258 -14.39 -17.05 -17.10
CA LEU A 258 -13.16 -16.91 -16.34
C LEU A 258 -12.22 -18.09 -16.60
N TYR A 259 -12.73 -19.32 -16.50
CA TYR A 259 -11.95 -20.53 -16.77
C TYR A 259 -11.39 -20.57 -18.20
N GLU A 260 -12.22 -20.31 -19.20
CA GLU A 260 -11.82 -20.33 -20.61
C GLU A 260 -10.76 -19.29 -20.92
N LYS A 261 -10.93 -18.05 -20.44
CA LYS A 261 -9.94 -16.98 -20.63
C LYS A 261 -8.62 -17.29 -19.94
N MET A 262 -8.65 -17.86 -18.73
CA MET A 262 -7.44 -18.30 -18.06
C MET A 262 -6.71 -19.39 -18.84
N VAL A 263 -7.43 -20.40 -19.34
CA VAL A 263 -6.81 -21.48 -20.14
C VAL A 263 -6.19 -20.93 -21.42
N PHE A 264 -6.90 -20.06 -22.13
CA PHE A 264 -6.39 -19.41 -23.34
C PHE A 264 -5.11 -18.63 -23.06
N LEU A 265 -5.10 -17.77 -22.05
CA LEU A 265 -3.93 -16.97 -21.70
C LEU A 265 -2.72 -17.82 -21.32
N LEU A 266 -2.91 -18.93 -20.60
CA LEU A 266 -1.83 -19.83 -20.20
C LEU A 266 -1.25 -20.64 -21.36
N GLN A 267 -1.97 -20.76 -22.47
CA GLN A 267 -1.45 -21.32 -23.71
C GLN A 267 -0.59 -20.29 -24.47
N GLU A 268 -1.02 -19.03 -24.45
CA GLU A 268 -0.36 -17.94 -25.16
C GLU A 268 0.91 -17.43 -24.47
N LYS A 269 0.92 -17.38 -23.13
CA LYS A 269 2.00 -16.75 -22.35
C LYS A 269 2.40 -17.61 -21.15
N LYS A 270 3.68 -17.55 -20.81
CA LYS A 270 4.20 -18.04 -19.52
C LYS A 270 4.08 -16.93 -18.49
N TYR A 271 3.42 -17.22 -17.37
CA TYR A 271 3.27 -16.29 -16.25
C TYR A 271 4.19 -16.69 -15.12
N LYS A 272 4.90 -15.71 -14.53
CA LYS A 272 5.71 -15.92 -13.34
C LYS A 272 4.83 -16.08 -12.09
N TYR A 273 3.81 -15.23 -11.97
CA TYR A 273 2.86 -15.24 -10.85
C TYR A 273 1.42 -15.25 -11.36
N ILE A 274 0.57 -16.09 -10.75
CA ILE A 274 -0.88 -16.15 -10.97
C ILE A 274 -1.61 -15.89 -9.66
N PHE A 275 -2.26 -14.74 -9.55
CA PHE A 275 -3.06 -14.36 -8.39
C PHE A 275 -4.54 -14.71 -8.60
N MET A 276 -5.01 -15.72 -7.87
CA MET A 276 -6.38 -16.24 -7.91
C MET A 276 -7.25 -15.55 -6.86
N VAL A 277 -7.65 -14.29 -7.13
CA VAL A 277 -8.35 -13.42 -6.17
C VAL A 277 -9.84 -13.28 -6.45
N ALA A 278 -10.30 -13.61 -7.67
CA ALA A 278 -11.72 -13.52 -8.02
C ALA A 278 -12.59 -14.39 -7.09
N ALA A 279 -13.76 -13.86 -6.72
CA ALA A 279 -14.75 -14.59 -5.94
C ALA A 279 -15.62 -15.43 -6.88
N VAL A 280 -15.14 -16.63 -7.18
CA VAL A 280 -15.78 -17.60 -8.07
C VAL A 280 -16.98 -18.26 -7.38
N ALA A 281 -18.09 -18.43 -8.09
CA ALA A 281 -19.26 -19.12 -7.58
C ALA A 281 -19.02 -20.65 -7.52
N ASP A 282 -19.29 -21.27 -6.37
CA ASP A 282 -19.09 -22.72 -6.19
C ASP A 282 -20.10 -23.58 -6.97
N TYR A 283 -21.23 -22.98 -7.35
CA TYR A 283 -22.32 -23.63 -8.06
C TYR A 283 -22.81 -22.79 -9.24
N GLN A 284 -23.20 -23.48 -10.31
CA GLN A 284 -23.75 -22.92 -11.55
C GLN A 284 -25.07 -23.61 -11.91
N PHE A 285 -25.90 -22.96 -12.73
CA PHE A 285 -27.16 -23.53 -13.19
C PHE A 285 -26.95 -24.65 -14.20
N LYS A 286 -27.61 -25.80 -13.99
CA LYS A 286 -27.52 -26.93 -14.92
C LYS A 286 -28.04 -26.60 -16.31
N LYS A 287 -29.05 -25.74 -16.40
CA LYS A 287 -29.64 -25.23 -17.64
C LYS A 287 -29.94 -23.75 -17.51
N ILE A 288 -29.23 -22.92 -18.28
CA ILE A 288 -29.51 -21.49 -18.38
C ILE A 288 -30.79 -21.32 -19.22
N LYS A 289 -31.79 -20.60 -18.69
CA LYS A 289 -33.02 -20.31 -19.45
C LYS A 289 -32.77 -19.11 -20.36
N LYS A 290 -33.11 -19.25 -21.66
CA LYS A 290 -32.98 -18.16 -22.65
C LYS A 290 -33.98 -17.01 -22.43
N ASN A 291 -35.09 -17.28 -21.75
CA ASN A 291 -36.15 -16.30 -21.51
C ASN A 291 -36.32 -16.07 -20.01
N LYS A 292 -36.66 -14.83 -19.65
CA LYS A 292 -37.01 -14.45 -18.27
C LYS A 292 -38.09 -15.38 -17.72
N ILE A 293 -37.85 -15.93 -16.52
CA ILE A 293 -38.81 -16.82 -15.88
C ILE A 293 -40.06 -16.00 -15.51
N LYS A 294 -41.21 -16.33 -16.12
CA LYS A 294 -42.48 -15.66 -15.83
C LYS A 294 -42.91 -15.98 -14.39
N SER A 295 -43.32 -14.95 -13.65
CA SER A 295 -43.72 -15.06 -12.23
C SER A 295 -45.14 -15.63 -12.07
N ARG A 296 -45.44 -16.75 -12.71
CA ARG A 296 -46.78 -17.36 -12.72
C ARG A 296 -47.00 -18.42 -11.64
N GLU A 297 -45.92 -18.91 -11.04
CA GLU A 297 -45.97 -19.94 -10.01
C GLU A 297 -45.57 -19.39 -8.64
N ASN A 298 -46.18 -19.93 -7.58
CA ASN A 298 -45.91 -19.54 -6.19
C ASN A 298 -44.55 -20.04 -5.67
N LYS A 299 -43.89 -20.96 -6.39
CA LYS A 299 -42.58 -21.53 -6.01
C LYS A 299 -41.66 -21.59 -7.22
N LEU A 300 -40.39 -21.25 -7.03
CA LEU A 300 -39.34 -21.36 -8.05
C LEU A 300 -38.26 -22.32 -7.56
N ASN A 301 -38.14 -23.47 -8.24
CA ASN A 301 -37.07 -24.43 -7.98
C ASN A 301 -35.91 -24.20 -8.96
N LEU A 302 -34.70 -24.10 -8.42
CA LEU A 302 -33.47 -23.84 -9.14
C LEU A 302 -32.51 -25.03 -8.98
N GLU A 303 -32.19 -25.72 -10.08
CA GLU A 303 -31.28 -26.86 -10.07
C GLU A 303 -29.84 -26.39 -10.34
N LEU A 304 -28.99 -26.54 -9.32
CA LEU A 304 -27.59 -26.13 -9.33
C LEU A 304 -26.66 -27.35 -9.45
N THR A 305 -25.52 -27.14 -10.08
CA THR A 305 -24.43 -28.13 -10.21
C THR A 305 -23.12 -27.49 -9.82
N LYS A 306 -22.16 -28.29 -9.33
CA LYS A 306 -20.86 -27.77 -8.90
C LYS A 306 -20.13 -27.13 -10.07
N SER A 307 -19.58 -25.93 -9.85
CA SER A 307 -18.76 -25.23 -10.83
C SER A 307 -17.42 -25.92 -11.05
N VAL A 308 -16.75 -25.58 -12.14
CA VAL A 308 -15.37 -26.02 -12.38
C VAL A 308 -14.45 -25.50 -11.26
N ASP A 309 -13.65 -26.39 -10.67
CA ASP A 309 -12.56 -25.98 -9.76
C ASP A 309 -11.41 -25.40 -10.58
N ILE A 310 -11.51 -24.10 -10.88
CA ILE A 310 -10.55 -23.37 -11.71
C ILE A 310 -9.14 -23.50 -11.14
N ILE A 311 -8.98 -23.27 -9.84
CA ILE A 311 -7.66 -23.29 -9.19
C ILE A 311 -6.99 -24.65 -9.40
N LYS A 312 -7.69 -25.76 -9.12
CA LYS A 312 -7.14 -27.11 -9.28
C LYS A 312 -6.78 -27.46 -10.72
N LYS A 313 -7.52 -26.93 -11.70
CA LYS A 313 -7.24 -27.15 -13.13
C LYS A 313 -6.09 -26.28 -13.64
N ILE A 314 -5.94 -25.07 -13.11
CA ILE A 314 -4.94 -24.10 -13.54
C ILE A 314 -3.58 -24.36 -12.89
N SER A 315 -3.53 -24.65 -11.59
CA SER A 315 -2.26 -24.90 -10.88
C SER A 315 -1.44 -26.00 -11.54
N LYS A 316 -2.09 -27.11 -11.93
CA LYS A 316 -1.44 -28.22 -12.65
C LYS A 316 -0.89 -27.88 -14.03
N LYS A 317 -1.41 -26.85 -14.68
CA LYS A 317 -1.03 -26.46 -16.05
C LYS A 317 0.07 -25.40 -16.07
N ASN A 318 0.25 -24.68 -14.96
CA ASN A 318 1.19 -23.58 -14.90
C ASN A 318 2.56 -24.02 -14.36
N LYS A 319 3.61 -23.33 -14.80
CA LYS A 319 4.98 -23.49 -14.27
C LYS A 319 5.39 -22.37 -13.30
N GLY A 320 4.68 -21.24 -13.29
CA GLY A 320 4.90 -20.18 -12.31
C GLY A 320 4.16 -20.40 -11.00
N LEU A 321 4.38 -19.50 -10.03
CA LEU A 321 3.75 -19.63 -8.73
C LEU A 321 2.26 -19.28 -8.80
N THR A 322 1.44 -20.12 -8.18
CA THR A 322 -0.01 -19.92 -8.07
C THR A 322 -0.37 -19.51 -6.65
N ILE A 323 -0.96 -18.33 -6.51
CA ILE A 323 -1.32 -17.71 -5.24
C ILE A 323 -2.84 -17.71 -5.10
N GLY A 324 -3.36 -18.45 -4.13
CA GLY A 324 -4.79 -18.51 -3.84
C GLY A 324 -5.23 -17.54 -2.74
N PHE A 325 -6.49 -17.14 -2.78
CA PHE A 325 -7.14 -16.44 -1.67
C PHE A 325 -8.21 -17.33 -1.02
N ALA A 326 -8.33 -17.23 0.30
CA ALA A 326 -9.35 -17.90 1.09
C ALA A 326 -10.01 -16.91 2.03
N LEU A 327 -11.30 -17.11 2.27
CA LEU A 327 -12.04 -16.48 3.34
C LEU A 327 -12.69 -17.61 4.11
N GLU A 328 -12.31 -17.77 5.36
CA GLU A 328 -12.81 -18.84 6.22
C GLU A 328 -13.31 -18.20 7.52
N THR A 329 -14.50 -18.57 7.95
CA THR A 329 -15.13 -18.06 9.18
C THR A 329 -14.81 -18.92 10.41
N GLU A 330 -14.51 -20.20 10.19
CA GLU A 330 -14.23 -21.19 11.23
C GLU A 330 -12.97 -21.98 10.89
N ASN A 331 -12.10 -22.23 11.88
CA ASN A 331 -10.84 -22.99 11.72
C ASN A 331 -9.98 -22.56 10.51
N GLY A 332 -9.93 -21.25 10.24
CA GLY A 332 -9.48 -20.73 8.95
C GLY A 332 -8.06 -21.10 8.56
N GLU A 333 -7.11 -21.18 9.50
CA GLU A 333 -5.74 -21.60 9.19
C GLU A 333 -5.65 -23.05 8.72
N TYR A 334 -6.38 -23.97 9.38
CA TYR A 334 -6.41 -25.38 8.99
C TYR A 334 -7.03 -25.54 7.60
N ASN A 335 -8.20 -24.94 7.38
CA ASN A 335 -8.91 -25.01 6.09
C ASN A 335 -8.09 -24.38 4.96
N ALA A 336 -7.41 -23.25 5.21
CA ALA A 336 -6.56 -22.61 4.23
C ALA A 336 -5.38 -23.52 3.83
N LYS A 337 -4.70 -24.14 4.80
CA LYS A 337 -3.58 -25.07 4.54
C LYS A 337 -4.05 -26.31 3.79
N GLU A 338 -5.18 -26.89 4.17
CA GLU A 338 -5.80 -28.02 3.44
C GLU A 338 -6.14 -27.63 2.01
N LYS A 339 -6.76 -26.46 1.80
CA LYS A 339 -7.09 -25.93 0.47
C LYS A 339 -5.84 -25.70 -0.37
N MET A 340 -4.78 -25.17 0.21
CA MET A 340 -3.48 -24.95 -0.44
C MET A 340 -2.90 -26.27 -0.95
N LYS A 341 -2.88 -27.30 -0.09
CA LYS A 341 -2.39 -28.64 -0.44
C LYS A 341 -3.26 -29.32 -1.50
N ASN A 342 -4.58 -29.32 -1.31
CA ASN A 342 -5.52 -29.99 -2.21
C ASN A 342 -5.58 -29.37 -3.62
N LYS A 343 -5.24 -28.09 -3.72
CA LYS A 343 -5.24 -27.33 -4.99
C LYS A 343 -3.85 -27.08 -5.55
N ASP A 344 -2.81 -27.59 -4.90
CA ASP A 344 -1.40 -27.42 -5.28
C ASP A 344 -1.01 -25.95 -5.49
N LEU A 345 -1.33 -25.12 -4.49
CA LEU A 345 -0.99 -23.71 -4.46
C LEU A 345 0.39 -23.52 -3.79
N ASP A 346 1.18 -22.58 -4.31
CA ASP A 346 2.46 -22.20 -3.72
C ASP A 346 2.28 -21.29 -2.51
N TYR A 347 1.28 -20.42 -2.58
CA TYR A 347 0.87 -19.54 -1.50
C TYR A 347 -0.65 -19.53 -1.34
N ILE A 348 -1.11 -19.36 -0.10
CA ILE A 348 -2.50 -19.02 0.20
C ILE A 348 -2.58 -17.82 1.13
N ILE A 349 -3.41 -16.85 0.76
CA ILE A 349 -3.73 -15.67 1.54
C ILE A 349 -5.09 -15.88 2.19
N LEU A 350 -5.10 -16.06 3.50
CA LEU A 350 -6.31 -16.21 4.30
C LEU A 350 -6.74 -14.84 4.83
N ASN A 351 -7.90 -14.37 4.41
CA ASN A 351 -8.56 -13.21 5.01
C ASN A 351 -9.13 -13.61 6.38
N TYR A 352 -8.82 -12.82 7.40
CA TYR A 352 -9.40 -13.00 8.73
C TYR A 352 -10.84 -12.45 8.73
N ALA A 353 -11.84 -13.33 8.80
CA ALA A 353 -13.25 -12.95 8.65
C ALA A 353 -13.92 -12.46 9.95
N ASN A 354 -13.27 -12.67 11.11
CA ASN A 354 -13.87 -12.47 12.43
C ASN A 354 -13.51 -11.13 13.08
N GLU A 355 -13.09 -10.14 12.29
CA GLU A 355 -12.75 -8.79 12.76
C GLU A 355 -13.61 -7.76 12.02
N GLU A 356 -14.26 -6.85 12.75
CA GLU A 356 -15.07 -5.78 12.14
C GLU A 356 -14.21 -4.95 11.17
N ASN A 357 -14.73 -4.74 9.95
CA ASN A 357 -14.06 -4.08 8.82
C ASN A 357 -12.98 -4.91 8.09
N ALA A 358 -12.70 -6.16 8.46
CA ALA A 358 -11.82 -7.04 7.68
C ALA A 358 -12.62 -7.81 6.61
N GLY A 359 -12.25 -7.70 5.32
CA GLY A 359 -12.79 -8.57 4.26
C GLY A 359 -13.61 -7.90 3.16
N PHE A 360 -14.74 -8.51 2.80
CA PHE A 360 -15.56 -8.09 1.64
C PHE A 360 -16.18 -6.70 1.83
N GLU A 361 -16.35 -5.97 0.72
CA GLU A 361 -16.92 -4.61 0.67
C GLU A 361 -16.21 -3.51 1.51
N SER A 362 -15.19 -3.86 2.31
CA SER A 362 -14.32 -2.94 3.05
C SER A 362 -13.15 -2.38 2.20
N ASN A 363 -12.51 -1.30 2.68
CA ASN A 363 -11.24 -0.75 2.18
C ASN A 363 -10.00 -1.35 2.87
N THR A 364 -10.18 -2.03 4.00
CA THR A 364 -9.12 -2.63 4.81
C THR A 364 -9.18 -4.16 4.76
N ASN A 365 -8.08 -4.80 5.15
CA ASN A 365 -7.99 -6.25 5.25
C ASN A 365 -6.95 -6.64 6.32
N HIS A 366 -7.18 -7.77 6.97
CA HIS A 366 -6.23 -8.45 7.85
C HIS A 366 -6.05 -9.84 7.28
N VAL A 367 -4.81 -10.21 6.93
CA VAL A 367 -4.55 -11.49 6.28
C VAL A 367 -3.38 -12.25 6.87
N TYR A 368 -3.49 -13.58 6.82
CA TYR A 368 -2.38 -14.49 7.03
C TYR A 368 -1.91 -15.04 5.68
N MET A 369 -0.61 -15.00 5.44
CA MET A 369 0.02 -15.62 4.29
C MET A 369 0.72 -16.90 4.71
N PHE A 370 0.44 -17.99 3.99
CA PHE A 370 1.12 -19.27 4.14
C PHE A 370 1.74 -19.67 2.81
N SER A 371 2.91 -20.32 2.87
CA SER A 371 3.56 -20.94 1.71
C SER A 371 3.62 -22.45 1.83
N LYS A 372 3.82 -23.11 0.69
CA LYS A 372 4.10 -24.55 0.59
C LYS A 372 5.35 -24.98 1.36
N ASN A 373 6.33 -24.08 1.55
CA ASN A 373 7.59 -24.33 2.24
C ASN A 373 7.52 -24.06 3.76
N GLY A 374 6.33 -23.79 4.30
CA GLY A 374 6.13 -23.60 5.74
C GLY A 374 6.26 -22.15 6.22
N PHE A 375 6.65 -21.21 5.35
CA PHE A 375 6.62 -19.77 5.68
C PHE A 375 5.21 -19.32 6.09
N LYS A 376 5.12 -18.59 7.20
CA LYS A 376 3.90 -17.97 7.74
C LYS A 376 4.18 -16.51 8.08
N LYS A 377 3.31 -15.61 7.64
CA LYS A 377 3.37 -14.19 8.00
C LYS A 377 1.98 -13.61 8.20
N GLU A 378 1.82 -12.84 9.27
CA GLU A 378 0.61 -12.07 9.56
C GLU A 378 0.79 -10.65 9.03
N PHE A 379 -0.25 -10.14 8.38
CA PHE A 379 -0.39 -8.73 8.04
C PHE A 379 -1.64 -8.19 8.73
N LYS A 380 -1.41 -7.47 9.83
CA LYS A 380 -2.45 -6.81 10.62
C LYS A 380 -3.33 -5.89 9.76
N LEU A 381 -4.50 -5.55 10.30
CA LEU A 381 -5.50 -4.71 9.64
C LEU A 381 -4.87 -3.43 9.05
N ASP A 382 -4.93 -3.31 7.73
CA ASP A 382 -4.39 -2.18 6.97
C ASP A 382 -5.20 -2.01 5.68
N ARG A 383 -4.95 -0.94 4.93
CA ARG A 383 -5.58 -0.70 3.62
C ARG A 383 -5.21 -1.81 2.63
N LYS A 384 -6.17 -2.19 1.78
CA LYS A 384 -5.99 -3.27 0.78
C LYS A 384 -4.82 -3.05 -0.18
N ASP A 385 -4.53 -1.81 -0.55
CA ASP A 385 -3.38 -1.47 -1.40
C ASP A 385 -2.04 -1.73 -0.70
N ARG A 386 -1.93 -1.37 0.58
CA ARG A 386 -0.76 -1.65 1.40
C ARG A 386 -0.60 -3.14 1.70
N ILE A 387 -1.70 -3.84 1.99
CA ILE A 387 -1.70 -5.31 2.14
C ILE A 387 -1.26 -5.99 0.84
N ALA A 388 -1.78 -5.55 -0.32
CA ALA A 388 -1.38 -6.07 -1.62
C ALA A 388 0.13 -5.91 -1.85
N LYS A 389 0.67 -4.73 -1.53
CA LYS A 389 2.12 -4.48 -1.59
C LYS A 389 2.91 -5.42 -0.68
N LYS A 390 2.53 -5.51 0.60
CA LYS A 390 3.17 -6.40 1.60
C LYS A 390 3.15 -7.88 1.17
N ILE A 391 2.07 -8.34 0.54
CA ILE A 391 1.95 -9.69 -0.04
C ILE A 391 2.97 -9.87 -1.17
N ILE A 392 2.98 -8.96 -2.15
CA ILE A 392 3.85 -9.04 -3.32
C ILE A 392 5.33 -8.98 -2.91
N ASP A 393 5.70 -8.05 -2.04
CA ASP A 393 7.05 -7.95 -1.48
C ASP A 393 7.49 -9.24 -0.79
N SER A 394 6.58 -9.85 -0.02
CA SER A 394 6.87 -11.08 0.70
C SER A 394 6.98 -12.29 -0.24
N ILE A 395 6.23 -12.33 -1.35
CA ILE A 395 6.38 -13.38 -2.37
C ILE A 395 7.71 -13.20 -3.10
N ILE A 396 8.02 -12.00 -3.58
CA ILE A 396 9.26 -11.72 -4.33
C ILE A 396 10.50 -12.03 -3.49
N LYS A 397 10.47 -11.75 -2.19
CA LYS A 397 11.60 -12.02 -1.28
C LYS A 397 11.83 -13.51 -1.00
N ASN A 398 10.80 -14.35 -1.14
CA ASN A 398 10.82 -15.78 -0.80
C ASN A 398 10.68 -16.70 -2.03
N ASP A 399 10.60 -16.13 -3.23
CA ASP A 399 10.78 -16.80 -4.52
C ASP A 399 12.27 -16.90 -4.83
#